data_AF-A0AA94JUF2-F1
#
_entry.id   AF-A0AA94JUF2-F1
#
_cell.length_a   1.000
_cell.length_b   1.000
_cell.length_c   1.000
_cell.angle_alpha   90.00
_cell.angle_beta   90.00
_cell.angle_gamma   90.00
#
_symmetry.space_group_name_H-M   'P 1'
#
loop_
_entity.id
_entity.type
_entity.pdbx_description
1 polymer ?
#
loop_
_entity_poly.entity_id
_entity_poly.type
_entity_poly.pdbx_seq_one_letter_code
_entity_poly.pdbx_strand_id
1 'polypeptide(L)'
;VINDGNASVQQISDEITKVNQAKNNLNQAKSQLTADVTQLQDAVRQLDRRGDTQNKKPNSVNNYQRALQAIENNIQRSKNNANAIIQKPIRSVNEVKQTLQEVQQLNNQLTSAIDQLQSLANNSGLKAAKNKLESKINENILTDGMTTQSIQSFNNAKNAARTEIQTANGIIN
;
A
#
# COMPACT_ATOMS: atom_id res chain seq x y z
N VAL A 1 26.03 -34.48 44.96
CA VAL A 1 27.25 -33.94 45.60
C VAL A 1 26.95 -33.03 46.81
N ILE A 2 25.88 -32.23 46.83
CA ILE A 2 25.59 -31.35 48.00
C ILE A 2 24.92 -32.10 49.18
N ASN A 3 24.76 -33.43 49.10
CA ASN A 3 24.09 -34.24 50.12
C ASN A 3 24.76 -35.61 50.31
N ASP A 4 26.08 -35.68 50.12
CA ASP A 4 26.85 -36.91 50.32
C ASP A 4 28.06 -36.59 51.21
N GLY A 5 27.96 -36.92 52.50
CA GLY A 5 29.02 -36.67 53.50
C GLY A 5 30.33 -37.44 53.24
N ASN A 6 30.39 -38.22 52.15
CA ASN A 6 31.51 -39.02 51.69
C ASN A 6 32.17 -38.51 50.39
N ALA A 7 31.80 -37.33 49.89
CA ALA A 7 32.38 -36.79 48.65
C ALA A 7 33.89 -36.57 48.80
N SER A 8 34.69 -37.17 47.92
CA SER A 8 36.14 -37.00 47.91
C SER A 8 36.55 -35.60 47.42
N VAL A 9 37.74 -35.16 47.80
CA VAL A 9 38.33 -33.89 47.32
C VAL A 9 38.34 -33.83 45.78
N GLN A 10 38.61 -34.95 45.12
CA GLN A 10 38.59 -35.03 43.66
C GLN A 10 37.18 -34.82 43.09
N GLN A 11 36.16 -35.46 43.66
CA GLN A 11 34.76 -35.29 43.22
C GLN A 11 34.29 -33.83 43.39
N ILE A 12 34.71 -33.18 44.48
CA ILE A 12 34.41 -31.77 44.73
C ILE A 12 35.13 -30.89 43.69
N SER A 13 36.40 -31.14 43.40
CA SER A 13 37.19 -30.39 42.41
C SER A 13 36.62 -30.54 40.98
N ASP A 14 36.21 -31.75 40.60
CA ASP A 14 35.61 -32.03 39.30
C ASP A 14 34.27 -31.29 39.15
N GLU A 15 33.44 -31.29 40.20
CA GLU A 15 32.14 -30.61 40.18
C GLU A 15 32.30 -29.09 40.13
N ILE A 16 33.24 -28.52 40.87
CA ILE A 16 33.59 -27.08 40.79
C ILE A 16 33.98 -26.70 39.35
N THR A 17 34.79 -27.55 38.70
CA THR A 17 35.21 -27.33 37.31
C THR A 17 34.01 -27.31 36.37
N LYS A 18 33.09 -28.28 36.49
CA LYS A 18 31.86 -28.34 35.68
C LYS A 18 30.95 -27.14 35.89
N VAL A 19 30.74 -26.72 37.14
CA VAL A 19 29.92 -25.55 37.48
C VAL A 19 30.52 -24.27 36.88
N ASN A 20 31.85 -24.10 36.98
CA ASN A 20 32.53 -22.94 36.40
C ASN A 20 32.45 -22.95 34.86
N GLN A 21 32.59 -24.11 34.23
CA GLN A 21 32.39 -24.25 32.79
C GLN A 21 30.95 -23.92 32.37
N ALA A 22 29.95 -24.43 33.09
CA ALA A 22 28.53 -24.14 32.83
C ALA A 22 28.22 -22.64 32.99
N LYS A 23 28.77 -21.99 34.01
CA LYS A 23 28.67 -20.54 34.21
C LYS A 23 29.25 -19.77 33.02
N ASN A 24 30.42 -20.16 32.53
CA ASN A 24 31.06 -19.53 31.38
C ASN A 24 30.22 -19.72 30.10
N ASN A 25 29.74 -20.94 29.84
CA ASN A 25 28.87 -21.23 28.70
C ASN A 25 27.57 -20.40 28.75
N LEU A 26 26.95 -20.27 29.92
CA LEU A 26 25.75 -19.46 30.11
C LEU A 26 26.03 -17.97 29.84
N ASN A 27 27.15 -17.44 30.31
CA ASN A 27 27.51 -16.05 30.06
C ASN A 27 27.78 -15.78 28.57
N GLN A 28 28.44 -16.73 27.89
CA GLN A 28 28.63 -16.67 26.44
C GLN A 28 27.27 -16.68 25.71
N ALA A 29 26.38 -17.63 26.03
CA ALA A 29 25.05 -17.69 25.43
C ALA A 29 24.24 -16.40 25.66
N LYS A 30 24.28 -15.84 26.87
CA LYS A 30 23.65 -14.55 27.20
C LYS A 30 24.16 -13.41 26.33
N SER A 31 25.47 -13.35 26.07
CA SER A 31 26.07 -12.32 25.20
C SER A 31 25.67 -12.45 23.74
N GLN A 32 25.19 -13.62 23.31
CA GLN A 32 24.76 -13.90 21.95
C GLN A 32 23.25 -13.78 21.74
N LEU A 33 22.47 -13.49 22.80
CA LEU A 33 21.04 -13.20 22.65
C LEU A 33 20.84 -11.96 21.76
N THR A 34 19.99 -12.08 20.76
CA THR A 34 19.73 -11.03 19.77
C THR A 34 18.24 -10.95 19.50
N ALA A 35 17.71 -9.74 19.34
CA ALA A 35 16.30 -9.53 19.06
C ALA A 35 15.91 -10.06 17.67
N ASP A 36 14.72 -10.65 17.57
CA ASP A 36 14.08 -10.99 16.29
C ASP A 36 13.64 -9.72 15.57
N VAL A 37 13.77 -9.70 14.25
CA VAL A 37 13.48 -8.55 13.38
C VAL A 37 12.44 -8.85 12.32
N THR A 38 11.82 -10.03 12.33
CA THR A 38 10.84 -10.45 11.31
C THR A 38 9.75 -9.40 11.10
N GLN A 39 9.12 -8.91 12.19
CA GLN A 39 8.08 -7.87 12.09
C GLN A 39 8.61 -6.54 11.53
N LEU A 40 9.85 -6.18 11.87
CA LEU A 40 10.48 -4.97 11.35
C LEU A 40 10.77 -5.09 9.85
N GLN A 41 11.28 -6.24 9.40
CA GLN A 41 11.51 -6.52 7.98
C GLN A 41 10.20 -6.45 7.17
N ASP A 42 9.12 -7.01 7.71
CA ASP A 42 7.79 -6.97 7.08
C ASP A 42 7.28 -5.53 6.95
N ALA A 43 7.38 -4.76 8.03
CA ALA A 43 6.95 -3.36 8.04
C ALA A 43 7.78 -2.50 7.07
N VAL A 44 9.10 -2.75 6.95
CA VAL A 44 9.96 -2.05 5.98
C VAL A 44 9.54 -2.33 4.55
N ARG A 45 9.22 -3.59 4.21
CA ARG A 45 8.73 -3.97 2.87
C ARG A 45 7.40 -3.27 2.52
N GLN A 46 6.54 -3.01 3.51
CA GLN A 46 5.27 -2.29 3.28
C GLN A 46 5.46 -0.82 2.87
N LEU A 47 6.63 -0.22 3.12
CA LEU A 47 6.93 1.15 2.67
C LEU A 47 7.20 1.25 1.15
N ASP A 48 7.29 0.12 0.43
CA ASP A 48 7.40 0.08 -1.04
C ASP A 48 6.04 0.15 -1.74
N ARG A 49 4.92 0.05 -1.02
CA ARG A 49 3.57 0.12 -1.61
C ARG A 49 3.38 1.44 -2.36
N ARG A 50 2.70 1.38 -3.50
CA ARG A 50 2.24 2.54 -4.26
C ARG A 50 0.78 2.34 -4.64
N GLY A 51 0.03 3.45 -4.72
CA GLY A 51 -1.37 3.44 -5.10
C GLY A 51 -1.52 3.40 -6.61
N ASP A 52 -2.52 2.67 -7.11
CA ASP A 52 -2.86 2.64 -8.53
C ASP A 52 -3.64 3.90 -8.93
N THR A 53 -3.03 4.71 -9.79
CA THR A 53 -3.62 5.97 -10.28
C THR A 53 -4.49 5.78 -11.53
N GLN A 54 -4.58 4.57 -12.09
CA GLN A 54 -5.45 4.31 -13.24
C GLN A 54 -6.93 4.42 -12.82
N ASN A 55 -7.73 5.02 -13.71
CA ASN A 55 -9.17 5.23 -13.52
C ASN A 55 -9.52 5.97 -12.21
N LYS A 56 -8.62 6.83 -11.72
CA LYS A 56 -8.84 7.69 -10.55
C LYS A 56 -9.15 9.12 -10.96
N LYS A 57 -9.86 9.86 -10.09
CA LYS A 57 -10.17 11.27 -10.32
C LYS A 57 -8.88 12.11 -10.32
N PRO A 58 -8.68 13.04 -11.27
CA PRO A 58 -7.43 13.82 -11.35
C PRO A 58 -7.06 14.57 -10.06
N ASN A 59 -8.04 15.17 -9.38
CA ASN A 59 -7.82 15.85 -8.11
C ASN A 59 -7.34 14.89 -7.00
N SER A 60 -7.89 13.67 -6.94
CA SER A 60 -7.50 12.64 -5.98
C SER A 60 -6.07 12.15 -6.23
N VAL A 61 -5.68 12.00 -7.50
CA VAL A 61 -4.31 11.65 -7.89
C VAL A 61 -3.34 12.76 -7.49
N ASN A 62 -3.69 14.03 -7.73
CA ASN A 62 -2.87 15.17 -7.32
C ASN A 62 -2.66 15.23 -5.80
N ASN A 63 -3.72 14.98 -5.02
CA ASN A 63 -3.64 14.95 -3.56
C ASN A 63 -2.74 13.80 -3.08
N TYR A 64 -2.94 12.60 -3.62
CA TYR A 64 -2.08 11.44 -3.37
C TYR A 64 -0.60 11.72 -3.66
N GLN A 65 -0.28 12.29 -4.83
CA GLN A 65 1.09 12.59 -5.23
C GLN A 65 1.76 13.60 -4.29
N ARG A 66 1.05 14.66 -3.88
CA ARG A 66 1.56 15.63 -2.91
C ARG A 66 1.81 14.99 -1.54
N ALA A 67 0.88 14.17 -1.07
CA ALA A 67 1.01 13.46 0.19
C ALA A 67 2.21 12.49 0.17
N LEU A 68 2.38 11.74 -0.92
CA LEU A 68 3.52 10.85 -1.12
C LEU A 68 4.84 11.61 -1.14
N GLN A 69 4.93 12.70 -1.90
CA GLN A 69 6.13 13.54 -1.98
C GLN A 69 6.53 14.10 -0.61
N ALA A 70 5.55 14.47 0.23
CA ALA A 70 5.82 14.99 1.57
C ALA A 70 6.45 13.95 2.51
N ILE A 71 6.22 12.66 2.29
CA ILE A 71 6.72 11.57 3.15
C ILE A 71 7.87 10.76 2.53
N GLU A 72 8.18 10.92 1.24
CA GLU A 72 9.16 10.08 0.52
C GLU A 72 10.56 10.11 1.19
N ASN A 73 11.03 11.29 1.60
CA ASN A 73 12.30 11.43 2.31
C ASN A 73 12.28 10.74 3.68
N ASN A 74 11.12 10.72 4.36
CA ASN A 74 10.98 10.02 5.64
C ASN A 74 10.98 8.50 5.42
N ILE A 75 10.31 8.03 4.37
CA ILE A 75 10.34 6.62 3.95
C ILE A 75 11.77 6.17 3.72
N GLN A 76 12.55 6.90 2.92
CA GLN A 76 13.92 6.50 2.61
C GLN A 76 14.82 6.47 3.85
N ARG A 77 14.72 7.49 4.71
CA ARG A 77 15.47 7.53 5.98
C ARG A 77 15.08 6.39 6.91
N SER A 78 13.79 6.11 7.05
CA SER A 78 13.27 5.05 7.91
C SER A 78 13.71 3.65 7.41
N LYS A 79 13.69 3.41 6.10
CA LYS A 79 14.24 2.19 5.50
C LYS A 79 15.73 2.02 5.81
N ASN A 80 16.52 3.08 5.64
CA ASN A 80 17.96 3.03 5.91
C ASN A 80 18.23 2.73 7.40
N ASN A 81 17.53 3.43 8.31
CA ASN A 81 17.67 3.22 9.75
C ASN A 81 17.26 1.79 10.16
N ALA A 82 16.13 1.30 9.64
CA ALA A 82 15.68 -0.06 9.91
C ALA A 82 16.64 -1.12 9.38
N ASN A 83 17.17 -0.95 8.16
CA ASN A 83 18.15 -1.86 7.58
C ASN A 83 19.44 -1.89 8.40
N ALA A 84 19.89 -0.75 8.93
CA ALA A 84 21.05 -0.69 9.81
C ALA A 84 20.84 -1.52 11.10
N ILE A 85 19.64 -1.48 11.71
CA ILE A 85 19.32 -2.31 12.88
C ILE A 85 19.20 -3.79 12.50
N ILE A 86 18.52 -4.11 11.39
CA ILE A 86 18.32 -5.49 10.92
C ILE A 86 19.65 -6.21 10.71
N GLN A 87 20.65 -5.51 10.16
CA GLN A 87 21.97 -6.05 9.82
C GLN A 87 22.94 -6.13 11.02
N LYS A 88 22.59 -5.59 12.20
CA LYS A 88 23.46 -5.71 13.37
C LYS A 88 23.63 -7.19 13.77
N PRO A 89 24.84 -7.63 14.16
CA PRO A 89 25.08 -9.00 14.60
C PRO A 89 24.31 -9.33 15.90
N ILE A 90 24.32 -8.41 16.86
CA ILE A 90 23.56 -8.50 18.11
C ILE A 90 22.67 -7.27 18.23
N ARG A 91 21.37 -7.49 18.40
CA ARG A 91 20.32 -6.45 18.37
C ARG A 91 19.63 -6.38 19.72
N SER A 92 19.37 -5.19 20.22
CA SER A 92 18.54 -5.03 21.42
C SER A 92 17.05 -5.02 21.08
N VAL A 93 16.23 -5.53 22.00
CA VAL A 93 14.77 -5.51 21.88
C VAL A 93 14.24 -4.07 21.77
N ASN A 94 14.83 -3.14 22.51
CA ASN A 94 14.38 -1.74 22.52
C ASN A 94 14.63 -1.06 21.17
N GLU A 95 15.81 -1.24 20.57
CA GLU A 95 16.11 -0.68 19.24
C GLU A 95 15.15 -1.21 18.17
N VAL A 96 14.91 -2.52 18.16
CA VAL A 96 13.98 -3.13 17.21
C VAL A 96 12.56 -2.60 17.41
N LYS A 97 12.08 -2.55 18.66
CA LYS A 97 10.72 -2.10 18.99
C LYS A 97 10.50 -0.63 18.64
N GLN A 98 11.44 0.24 18.97
CA GLN A 98 11.33 1.66 18.64
C GLN A 98 11.33 1.88 17.12
N THR A 99 12.26 1.24 16.41
CA THR A 99 12.35 1.36 14.95
C THR A 99 11.09 0.82 14.27
N LEU A 100 10.54 -0.29 14.78
CA LEU A 100 9.27 -0.85 14.29
C LEU A 100 8.13 0.15 14.44
N GLN A 101 8.01 0.83 15.57
CA GLN A 101 6.97 1.84 15.79
C GLN A 101 7.09 3.01 14.80
N GLU A 102 8.30 3.50 14.56
CA GLU A 102 8.56 4.58 13.59
C GLU A 102 8.19 4.16 12.16
N VAL A 103 8.59 2.95 11.75
CA VAL A 103 8.24 2.38 10.43
C VAL A 103 6.72 2.19 10.31
N GLN A 104 6.04 1.74 11.36
CA GLN A 104 4.59 1.57 11.38
C GLN A 104 3.84 2.90 11.24
N GLN A 105 4.32 3.97 11.87
CA GLN A 105 3.75 5.30 11.71
C GLN A 105 3.85 5.78 10.25
N LEU A 106 4.98 5.57 9.59
CA LEU A 106 5.13 5.90 8.17
C LEU A 106 4.26 5.03 7.28
N ASN A 107 4.11 3.74 7.59
CA ASN A 107 3.17 2.88 6.88
C ASN A 107 1.73 3.38 6.98
N ASN A 108 1.32 3.89 8.14
CA ASN A 108 -0.01 4.48 8.32
C ASN A 108 -0.17 5.74 7.47
N GLN A 109 0.84 6.63 7.44
CA GLN A 109 0.82 7.82 6.58
C GLN A 109 0.76 7.46 5.09
N LEU A 110 1.52 6.45 4.66
CA LEU A 110 1.49 5.95 3.29
C LEU A 110 0.12 5.34 2.95
N THR A 111 -0.47 4.55 3.84
CA THR A 111 -1.84 4.03 3.68
C THR A 111 -2.83 5.18 3.53
N SER A 112 -2.80 6.17 4.43
CA SER A 112 -3.68 7.34 4.35
C SER A 112 -3.49 8.15 3.07
N ALA A 113 -2.28 8.22 2.52
CA ALA A 113 -2.05 8.85 1.21
C ALA A 113 -2.70 8.03 0.09
N ILE A 114 -2.49 6.71 0.06
CA ILE A 114 -3.08 5.80 -0.93
C ILE A 114 -4.61 5.87 -0.90
N ASP A 115 -5.20 5.92 0.29
CA ASP A 115 -6.65 5.99 0.50
C ASP A 115 -7.29 7.30 -0.01
N GLN A 116 -6.49 8.33 -0.33
CA GLN A 116 -7.00 9.54 -0.99
C GLN A 116 -7.40 9.28 -2.44
N LEU A 117 -6.94 8.19 -3.06
CA LEU A 117 -7.27 7.85 -4.44
C LEU A 117 -8.76 7.48 -4.56
N GLN A 118 -9.48 8.25 -5.37
CA GLN A 118 -10.91 8.05 -5.60
C GLN A 118 -11.14 7.58 -7.03
N SER A 119 -11.90 6.49 -7.20
CA SER A 119 -12.28 6.00 -8.53
C SER A 119 -13.13 7.01 -9.30
N LEU A 120 -12.96 7.02 -10.62
CA LEU A 120 -13.92 7.66 -11.53
C LEU A 120 -15.30 7.00 -11.38
N ALA A 121 -16.35 7.76 -11.67
CA ALA A 121 -17.71 7.20 -11.73
C ALA A 121 -17.80 6.19 -12.90
N ASN A 122 -18.55 5.11 -12.71
CA ASN A 122 -18.80 4.14 -13.78
C ASN A 122 -19.65 4.79 -14.88
N ASN A 123 -19.07 4.97 -16.08
CA ASN A 123 -19.73 5.61 -17.22
C ASN A 123 -20.21 4.61 -18.30
N SER A 124 -20.25 3.31 -17.99
CA SER A 124 -20.68 2.27 -18.96
C SER A 124 -22.11 2.47 -19.45
N GLY A 125 -23.03 2.85 -18.55
CA GLY A 125 -24.43 3.16 -18.90
C GLY A 125 -24.54 4.36 -19.84
N LEU A 126 -23.75 5.41 -19.59
CA LEU A 126 -23.69 6.60 -20.44
C LEU A 126 -23.13 6.27 -21.83
N LYS A 127 -22.05 5.46 -21.90
CA LYS A 127 -21.49 4.95 -23.17
C LYS A 127 -22.54 4.17 -23.97
N ALA A 128 -23.28 3.27 -23.33
CA ALA A 128 -24.30 2.46 -23.99
C ALA A 128 -25.46 3.32 -24.53
N ALA A 129 -25.96 4.27 -23.72
CA ALA A 129 -27.02 5.19 -24.13
C ALA A 129 -26.58 6.08 -25.30
N LYS A 130 -25.36 6.64 -25.24
CA LYS A 130 -24.78 7.44 -26.32
C LYS A 130 -24.71 6.66 -27.63
N ASN A 131 -24.18 5.44 -27.61
CA ASN A 131 -24.05 4.61 -28.81
C ASN A 131 -25.43 4.26 -29.42
N LYS A 132 -26.44 4.03 -28.57
CA LYS A 132 -27.82 3.81 -29.02
C LYS A 132 -28.41 5.04 -29.72
N LEU A 133 -28.16 6.23 -29.18
CA LEU A 133 -28.60 7.50 -29.78
C LEU A 133 -27.87 7.77 -31.11
N GLU A 134 -26.57 7.50 -31.16
CA GLU A 134 -25.75 7.64 -32.36
C GLU A 134 -26.24 6.73 -33.50
N SER A 135 -26.57 5.47 -33.18
CA SER A 135 -27.19 4.54 -34.13
C SER A 135 -28.52 5.09 -34.67
N LYS A 136 -29.39 5.61 -33.77
CA LYS A 136 -30.68 6.21 -34.16
C LYS A 136 -30.55 7.45 -35.05
N ILE A 137 -29.53 8.28 -34.83
CA ILE A 137 -29.24 9.44 -35.71
C ILE A 137 -28.79 8.99 -37.10
N ASN A 138 -28.08 7.87 -37.19
CA ASN A 138 -27.53 7.36 -38.45
C ASN A 138 -28.51 6.48 -39.24
N GLU A 139 -29.70 6.19 -38.70
CA GLU A 139 -30.78 5.53 -39.44
C GLU A 139 -31.20 6.36 -40.67
N ASN A 140 -31.31 5.71 -41.82
CA ASN A 140 -31.80 6.33 -43.04
C ASN A 140 -33.33 6.37 -43.02
N ILE A 141 -33.90 7.57 -43.10
CA ILE A 141 -35.36 7.79 -43.06
C ILE A 141 -35.77 8.44 -44.37
N LEU A 142 -36.69 7.80 -45.10
CA LEU A 142 -37.36 8.41 -46.25
C LEU A 142 -38.30 9.52 -45.76
N THR A 143 -38.06 10.73 -46.23
CA THR A 143 -38.89 11.91 -45.92
C THR A 143 -39.84 12.28 -47.06
N ASP A 144 -39.83 11.52 -48.16
CA ASP A 144 -40.69 11.76 -49.32
C ASP A 144 -42.17 11.61 -48.91
N GLY A 145 -43.00 12.57 -49.33
CA GLY A 145 -44.42 12.61 -48.97
C GLY A 145 -44.72 13.13 -47.55
N MET A 146 -43.71 13.50 -46.76
CA MET A 146 -43.89 14.12 -45.43
C MET A 146 -44.11 15.64 -45.53
N THR A 147 -44.70 16.25 -44.50
CA THR A 147 -44.90 17.71 -44.47
C THR A 147 -43.62 18.45 -44.10
N THR A 148 -43.46 19.69 -44.60
CA THR A 148 -42.30 20.54 -44.26
C THR A 148 -42.13 20.71 -42.75
N GLN A 149 -43.24 20.87 -42.01
CA GLN A 149 -43.21 21.02 -40.56
C GLN A 149 -42.69 19.76 -39.85
N SER A 150 -43.10 18.56 -40.27
CA SER A 150 -42.61 17.33 -39.65
C SER A 150 -41.13 17.08 -39.96
N ILE A 151 -40.70 17.38 -41.19
CA ILE A 151 -39.28 17.34 -41.60
C ILE A 151 -38.44 18.29 -40.75
N GLN A 152 -38.92 19.53 -40.54
CA GLN A 152 -38.21 20.51 -39.72
C GLN A 152 -38.12 20.05 -38.25
N SER A 153 -39.21 19.55 -37.68
CA SER A 153 -39.22 18.99 -36.32
C SER A 153 -38.25 17.81 -36.17
N PHE A 154 -38.21 16.91 -37.16
CA PHE A 154 -37.26 15.78 -37.18
C PHE A 154 -35.80 16.27 -37.22
N ASN A 155 -35.48 17.22 -38.10
CA ASN A 155 -34.13 17.79 -38.22
C ASN A 155 -33.70 18.50 -36.92
N ASN A 156 -34.61 19.24 -36.28
CA ASN A 156 -34.35 19.87 -34.98
C ASN A 156 -34.04 18.82 -33.90
N ALA A 157 -34.83 17.74 -33.82
CA ALA A 157 -34.57 16.65 -32.88
C ALA A 157 -33.22 15.96 -33.14
N LYS A 158 -32.86 15.75 -34.42
CA LYS A 158 -31.57 15.18 -34.81
C LYS A 158 -30.38 16.06 -34.39
N ASN A 159 -30.52 17.39 -34.50
CA ASN A 159 -29.49 18.33 -34.06
C ASN A 159 -29.37 18.39 -32.53
N ALA A 160 -30.49 18.36 -31.81
CA ALA A 160 -30.48 18.24 -30.34
C ALA A 160 -29.80 16.94 -29.89
N ALA A 161 -30.10 15.82 -30.55
CA ALA A 161 -29.47 14.53 -30.26
C ALA A 161 -27.95 14.54 -30.50
N ARG A 162 -27.48 15.21 -31.57
CA ARG A 162 -26.03 15.41 -31.82
C ARG A 162 -25.36 16.23 -30.72
N THR A 163 -26.04 17.26 -30.22
CA THR A 163 -25.55 18.09 -29.10
C THR A 163 -25.39 17.24 -27.85
N GLU A 164 -26.37 16.38 -27.54
CA GLU A 164 -26.30 15.51 -26.36
C GLU A 164 -25.16 14.47 -26.46
N ILE A 165 -24.88 13.94 -27.67
CA ILE A 165 -23.73 13.07 -27.89
C ILE A 165 -22.41 13.79 -27.58
N GLN A 166 -22.27 15.06 -27.96
CA GLN A 166 -21.08 15.86 -27.67
C GLN A 166 -20.90 16.08 -26.16
N THR A 167 -21.99 16.41 -25.46
CA THR A 167 -22.00 16.52 -23.99
C THR A 167 -21.60 15.20 -23.33
N ALA A 168 -22.19 14.08 -23.75
CA ALA A 168 -21.86 12.76 -23.23
C ALA A 168 -20.38 12.39 -23.47
N ASN A 169 -19.82 12.70 -24.64
CA ASN A 169 -18.40 12.51 -24.91
C ASN A 169 -17.50 13.32 -23.96
N GLY A 170 -17.91 14.55 -23.60
CA GLY A 170 -17.19 15.37 -22.62
C GLY A 170 -17.19 14.80 -21.20
N ILE A 171 -18.24 14.06 -20.82
CA ILE A 171 -18.39 13.44 -19.48
C ILE A 171 -17.71 12.06 -19.41
N ILE A 172 -17.64 11.35 -20.53
CA ILE A 172 -17.03 10.01 -20.61
C ILE A 172 -15.49 10.06 -20.51
N ASN A 173 -14.89 11.18 -20.94
CA ASN A 173 -13.44 11.37 -21.03
C ASN A 173 -12.77 11.75 -19.71
#